data_AF-A0A2N1M3Z6-F1
#
_entry.id   AF-A0A2N1M3Z6-F1
#
_cell.length_a   1.000
_cell.length_b   1.000
_cell.length_c   1.000
_cell.angle_alpha   90.00
_cell.angle_beta   90.00
_cell.angle_gamma   90.00
#
_symmetry.space_group_name_H-M   'P 1'
#
loop_
_entity.id
_entity.type
_entity.pdbx_description
1 polymer ?
#
loop_
_entity_poly.entity_id
_entity_poly.type
_entity_poly.pdbx_seq_one_letter_code
_entity_poly.pdbx_strand_id
1 'polypeptide(L)'
;MTDTWRHLTSRKHPLSIEQASSIHLKVEDLLNKAVGNYIKQKERQKMKPITSDCENLLRKENEELCISKQILEKNIEELLDLQEQYKSREVAMTRSLEKSGGKVTQLSDSVAFFKSIIPDTKKAIASAEKSIGMLEDKCRHLKDIISAKDRKIITLVDQILFKMKHNDMTIEPEIYSSTHERKL
;
A
#
# COMPACT_ATOMS: atom_id res chain seq x y z
N MET A 1 67.77 52.27 -43.68
CA MET A 1 66.88 53.04 -44.60
C MET A 1 67.36 54.47 -44.84
N THR A 2 68.13 55.07 -43.94
CA THR A 2 68.53 56.49 -43.98
C THR A 2 69.63 56.81 -44.98
N ASP A 3 70.62 55.94 -45.20
CA ASP A 3 71.80 56.32 -45.98
C ASP A 3 71.56 56.32 -47.49
N THR A 4 70.73 55.42 -48.00
CA THR A 4 70.45 55.31 -49.45
C THR A 4 69.59 56.46 -49.95
N TRP A 5 68.58 56.86 -49.17
CA TRP A 5 67.74 58.02 -49.47
C TRP A 5 68.52 59.34 -49.36
N ARG A 6 69.35 59.47 -48.31
CA ARG A 6 70.23 60.62 -48.12
C ARG A 6 71.22 60.78 -49.29
N HIS A 7 71.71 59.69 -49.86
CA HIS A 7 72.64 59.74 -50.99
C HIS A 7 71.99 60.15 -52.31
N LEU A 8 70.70 59.86 -52.50
CA LEU A 8 69.93 60.23 -53.70
C LEU A 8 69.49 61.70 -53.67
N THR A 9 69.06 62.21 -52.52
CA THR A 9 68.53 63.57 -52.39
C THR A 9 69.59 64.65 -52.22
N SER A 10 70.86 64.27 -51.98
CA SER A 10 71.95 65.22 -51.72
C SER A 10 72.89 65.42 -52.93
N ARG A 11 72.58 64.86 -54.11
CA ARG A 11 73.43 64.98 -55.30
C ARG A 11 73.14 66.28 -56.07
N LYS A 12 74.21 66.99 -56.47
CA LYS A 12 74.16 68.24 -57.27
C LYS A 12 73.85 68.03 -58.76
N HIS A 13 73.91 66.80 -59.29
CA HIS A 13 73.70 66.50 -60.72
C HIS A 13 72.69 65.36 -60.94
N PRO A 14 71.92 65.37 -62.05
CA PRO A 14 70.94 64.33 -62.36
C PRO A 14 71.57 62.94 -62.49
N LEU A 15 70.85 61.90 -62.07
CA LEU A 15 71.27 60.51 -62.22
C LEU A 15 71.35 60.12 -63.71
N SER A 16 72.35 59.31 -64.08
CA SER A 16 72.36 58.67 -65.40
C SER A 16 71.27 57.58 -65.47
N ILE A 17 70.81 57.27 -66.69
CA ILE A 17 69.75 56.26 -66.94
C ILE A 17 70.07 54.90 -66.30
N GLU A 18 71.32 54.43 -66.36
CA GLU A 18 71.74 53.18 -65.73
C GLU A 18 71.64 53.21 -64.20
N GLN A 19 72.03 54.34 -63.59
CA GLN A 19 71.96 54.51 -62.14
C GLN A 19 70.51 54.61 -61.67
N ALA A 20 69.65 55.27 -62.44
CA ALA A 20 68.22 55.34 -62.17
C ALA A 20 67.55 53.95 -62.25
N SER A 21 67.91 53.15 -63.26
CA SER A 21 67.40 51.78 -63.43
C SER A 21 67.85 50.83 -62.31
N SER A 22 69.08 50.97 -61.79
CA SER A 22 69.57 50.16 -60.65
C SER A 22 68.83 50.43 -59.33
N ILE A 23 68.30 51.64 -59.14
CA ILE A 23 67.49 52.00 -57.95
C ILE A 23 66.18 51.23 -57.93
N HIS A 24 65.56 51.01 -59.09
CA HIS A 24 64.30 50.27 -59.21
C HIS A 24 64.42 48.87 -58.61
N LEU A 25 65.44 48.12 -59.02
CA LEU A 25 65.70 46.76 -58.50
C LEU A 25 65.92 46.75 -56.99
N LYS A 26 66.63 47.75 -56.45
CA LYS A 26 66.91 47.83 -55.01
C LYS A 26 65.69 48.19 -54.17
N VAL A 27 64.80 49.02 -54.72
CA VAL A 27 63.52 49.37 -54.09
C VAL A 27 62.58 48.17 -54.11
N GLU A 28 62.54 47.44 -55.22
CA GLU A 28 61.74 46.22 -55.39
C GLU A 28 62.17 45.11 -54.41
N ASP A 29 63.48 44.89 -54.24
CA ASP A 29 64.01 43.90 -53.29
C ASP A 29 63.67 44.26 -51.83
N LEU A 30 63.74 45.55 -51.49
CA LEU A 30 63.36 46.04 -50.16
C LEU A 30 61.86 45.92 -49.91
N LEU A 31 61.02 46.21 -50.90
CA LEU A 31 59.57 46.02 -50.85
C LEU A 31 59.22 44.56 -50.67
N ASN A 32 59.79 43.66 -51.48
CA ASN A 32 59.57 42.22 -51.38
C ASN A 32 59.99 41.68 -50.01
N LYS A 33 61.11 42.17 -49.47
CA LYS A 33 61.55 41.83 -48.11
C LYS A 33 60.59 42.34 -47.03
N ALA A 34 60.11 43.57 -47.15
CA ALA A 34 59.18 44.16 -46.20
C ALA A 34 57.81 43.45 -46.24
N VAL A 35 57.29 43.16 -47.43
CA VAL A 35 56.05 42.40 -47.64
C VAL A 35 56.19 40.98 -47.10
N GLY A 36 57.28 40.29 -47.39
CA GLY A 36 57.56 38.95 -46.86
C GLY A 36 57.64 38.91 -45.33
N ASN A 37 58.23 39.95 -44.72
CA ASN A 37 58.27 40.08 -43.25
C ASN A 37 56.89 40.35 -42.66
N TYR A 38 56.09 41.22 -43.29
CA TYR A 38 54.72 41.52 -42.86
C TYR A 38 53.82 40.28 -42.91
N ILE A 39 53.90 39.47 -43.97
CA ILE A 39 53.15 38.22 -44.10
C ILE A 39 53.53 37.24 -42.99
N LYS A 40 54.83 37.03 -42.75
CA LYS A 40 55.32 36.16 -41.66
C LYS A 40 54.83 36.64 -40.29
N GLN A 41 54.78 37.95 -40.07
CA GLN A 41 54.27 38.53 -38.82
C GLN A 41 52.76 38.32 -38.68
N LYS A 42 51.98 38.47 -39.75
CA LYS A 42 50.52 38.25 -39.73
C LYS A 42 50.16 36.78 -39.54
N GLU A 43 50.89 35.85 -40.14
CA GLU A 43 50.69 34.42 -39.91
C GLU A 43 50.99 34.03 -38.45
N ARG A 44 52.05 34.58 -37.85
CA ARG A 44 52.33 34.41 -36.41
C ARG A 44 51.23 35.00 -35.50
N GLN A 45 50.55 36.05 -35.93
CA GLN A 45 49.42 36.64 -35.19
C GLN A 45 48.11 35.87 -35.38
N LYS A 46 47.89 35.23 -36.54
CA LYS A 46 46.68 34.42 -36.81
C LYS A 46 46.64 33.14 -35.99
N MET A 47 47.78 32.48 -35.80
CA MET A 47 47.89 31.35 -34.88
C MET A 47 48.13 31.87 -33.46
N LYS A 48 47.11 32.45 -32.83
CA LYS A 48 47.11 32.50 -31.36
C LYS A 48 46.95 31.06 -30.88
N PRO A 49 47.89 30.50 -30.10
CA PRO A 49 47.64 29.27 -29.38
C PRO A 49 46.38 29.49 -28.54
N ILE A 50 45.53 28.47 -28.43
CA ILE A 50 44.56 28.44 -27.35
C ILE A 50 45.38 28.66 -26.07
N THR A 51 45.10 29.75 -25.36
CA THR A 51 45.86 30.08 -24.15
C THR A 51 45.68 28.93 -23.17
N SER A 52 46.73 28.58 -22.41
CA SER A 52 46.67 27.50 -21.42
C SER A 52 45.47 27.63 -20.47
N ASP A 53 45.03 28.86 -20.23
CA ASP A 53 43.87 29.19 -19.41
C ASP A 53 42.55 28.64 -19.99
N CYS A 54 42.39 28.66 -21.31
CA CYS A 54 41.21 28.12 -21.98
C CYS A 54 41.21 26.58 -21.96
N GLU A 55 42.37 25.95 -22.14
CA GLU A 55 42.51 24.49 -21.99
C GLU A 55 42.22 24.01 -20.57
N ASN A 56 42.70 24.76 -19.56
CA ASN A 56 42.45 24.45 -18.15
C ASN A 56 40.97 24.62 -17.78
N LEU A 57 40.30 25.67 -18.28
CA LEU A 57 38.86 25.86 -18.10
C LEU A 57 38.05 24.71 -18.69
N LEU A 58 38.33 24.33 -19.94
CA LEU A 58 37.65 23.23 -20.61
C LEU A 58 37.84 21.89 -19.89
N ARG A 59 39.05 21.64 -19.37
CA ARG A 59 39.34 20.43 -18.57
C ARG A 59 38.48 20.40 -17.31
N LYS A 60 38.43 21.52 -16.58
CA LYS A 60 37.64 21.63 -15.35
C LYS A 60 36.14 21.44 -15.62
N GLU A 61 35.61 22.08 -16.66
CA GLU A 61 34.20 21.92 -17.06
C GLU A 61 33.88 20.46 -17.43
N ASN A 62 34.78 19.77 -18.14
CA ASN A 62 34.62 18.34 -18.44
C ASN A 62 34.64 17.46 -17.19
N GLU A 63 35.48 17.76 -16.20
CA GLU A 63 35.50 17.04 -14.92
C GLU A 63 34.17 17.22 -14.16
N GLU A 64 33.66 18.46 -14.09
CA GLU A 64 32.37 18.78 -13.49
C GLU A 64 31.20 18.08 -14.20
N LEU A 65 31.22 18.05 -15.54
CA LEU A 65 30.25 17.32 -16.35
C LEU A 65 30.33 15.80 -16.12
N CYS A 66 31.53 15.24 -15.99
CA CYS A 66 31.72 13.81 -15.72
C CYS A 66 31.11 13.42 -14.37
N ILE A 67 31.36 14.21 -13.32
CA ILE A 67 30.79 14.01 -11.99
C ILE A 67 29.27 14.13 -12.03
N SER A 68 28.75 15.17 -12.69
CA SER A 68 27.31 15.42 -12.82
C SER A 68 26.61 14.27 -13.55
N LYS A 69 27.23 13.73 -14.59
CA LYS A 69 26.74 12.57 -15.33
C LYS A 69 26.63 11.33 -14.43
N GLN A 70 27.66 11.02 -13.66
CA GLN A 70 27.64 9.87 -12.75
C GLN A 70 26.55 9.98 -11.68
N ILE A 71 26.37 11.18 -11.11
CA ILE A 71 25.29 11.44 -10.14
C ILE A 71 23.92 11.23 -10.79
N LEU A 72 23.74 11.73 -12.02
CA LEU A 72 22.48 11.57 -12.74
C LEU A 72 22.19 10.10 -13.09
N GLU A 73 23.20 9.35 -13.52
CA GLU A 73 23.07 7.91 -13.79
C GLU A 73 22.64 7.15 -12.53
N LYS A 74 23.25 7.45 -11.37
CA LYS A 74 22.85 6.87 -10.09
C LYS A 74 21.42 7.22 -9.70
N ASN A 75 21.03 8.48 -9.87
CA ASN A 75 19.66 8.92 -9.57
C ASN A 75 18.63 8.22 -10.48
N ILE A 76 18.97 7.98 -11.75
CA ILE A 76 18.12 7.23 -12.69
C ILE A 76 17.95 5.78 -12.21
N GLU A 77 19.03 5.13 -11.79
CA GLU A 77 18.98 3.76 -11.26
C GLU A 77 18.10 3.67 -10.00
N GLU A 78 18.27 4.58 -9.04
CA GLU A 78 17.44 4.66 -7.83
C GLU A 78 15.96 4.89 -8.15
N LEU A 79 15.66 5.73 -9.14
CA LEU A 79 14.27 5.97 -9.58
C LEU A 79 13.65 4.75 -10.26
N LEU A 80 14.43 3.96 -11.00
CA LEU A 80 13.95 2.73 -11.62
C LEU A 80 13.63 1.66 -10.57
N ASP A 81 14.52 1.48 -9.57
CA ASP A 81 14.26 0.56 -8.46
C ASP A 81 13.01 0.98 -7.68
N LEU A 82 12.89 2.27 -7.36
CA LEU A 82 11.71 2.81 -6.69
C LEU A 82 10.43 2.56 -7.50
N GLN A 83 10.47 2.73 -8.82
CA GLN A 83 9.33 2.44 -9.70
C GLN A 83 8.94 0.96 -9.66
N GLU A 84 9.90 0.05 -9.66
CA GLU A 84 9.65 -1.39 -9.56
C GLU A 84 9.04 -1.76 -8.21
N GLN A 85 9.54 -1.19 -7.12
CA GLN A 85 8.95 -1.36 -5.80
C GLN A 85 7.49 -0.87 -5.73
N TYR A 86 7.19 0.29 -6.30
CA TYR A 86 5.81 0.80 -6.34
C TYR A 86 4.88 -0.11 -7.13
N LYS A 87 5.31 -0.61 -8.30
CA LYS A 87 4.55 -1.59 -9.08
C LYS A 87 4.29 -2.87 -8.31
N SER A 88 5.32 -3.41 -7.64
CA SER A 88 5.20 -4.61 -6.82
C SER A 88 4.19 -4.41 -5.68
N ARG A 89 4.27 -3.25 -5.00
CA ARG A 89 3.35 -2.88 -3.91
C ARG A 89 1.91 -2.68 -4.40
N GLU A 90 1.71 -2.06 -5.55
CA GLU A 90 0.39 -1.89 -6.16
C GLU A 90 -0.25 -3.25 -6.44
N VAL A 91 0.50 -4.19 -7.03
CA VAL A 91 0.02 -5.55 -7.29
C VAL A 91 -0.30 -6.31 -5.99
N ALA A 92 0.51 -6.15 -4.95
CA ALA A 92 0.22 -6.76 -3.65
C ALA A 92 -1.07 -6.19 -3.03
N MET A 93 -1.28 -4.88 -3.16
CA MET A 93 -2.46 -4.20 -2.63
C MET A 93 -3.74 -4.60 -3.38
N THR A 94 -3.70 -4.70 -4.71
CA THR A 94 -4.85 -5.14 -5.51
C THR A 94 -5.26 -6.57 -5.18
N ARG A 95 -4.31 -7.51 -5.04
CA ARG A 95 -4.61 -8.88 -4.59
C ARG A 95 -5.22 -8.94 -3.19
N SER A 96 -4.69 -8.12 -2.27
CA SER A 96 -5.24 -8.04 -0.91
C SER A 96 -6.68 -7.52 -0.91
N LEU A 97 -6.97 -6.52 -1.74
CA LEU A 97 -8.30 -5.94 -1.93
C LEU A 97 -9.28 -6.95 -2.54
N GLU A 98 -8.87 -7.71 -3.55
CA GLU A 98 -9.70 -8.76 -4.14
C GLU A 98 -10.05 -9.84 -3.11
N LYS A 99 -9.06 -10.28 -2.32
CA LYS A 99 -9.25 -11.26 -1.25
C LYS A 99 -10.21 -10.75 -0.17
N SER A 100 -10.09 -9.48 0.24
CA SER A 100 -11.01 -8.90 1.22
C SER A 100 -12.41 -8.72 0.66
N GLY A 101 -12.53 -8.32 -0.62
CA GLY A 101 -13.80 -8.28 -1.35
C GLY A 101 -14.53 -9.62 -1.33
N GLY A 102 -13.83 -10.72 -1.64
CA GLY A 102 -14.40 -12.07 -1.58
C GLY A 102 -14.93 -12.45 -0.18
N LYS A 103 -14.22 -12.07 0.88
CA LYS A 103 -14.68 -12.28 2.27
C LYS A 103 -15.93 -11.46 2.60
N VAL A 104 -16.00 -10.22 2.13
CA VAL A 104 -17.17 -9.36 2.31
C VAL A 104 -18.40 -9.98 1.64
N THR A 105 -18.24 -10.51 0.42
CA THR A 105 -19.32 -11.22 -0.27
C THR A 105 -19.79 -12.44 0.53
N GLN A 106 -18.89 -13.30 1.00
CA GLN A 106 -19.24 -14.47 1.81
C GLN A 106 -19.98 -14.10 3.11
N LEU A 107 -19.55 -13.02 3.78
CA LEU A 107 -20.22 -12.50 4.97
C LEU A 107 -21.62 -11.96 4.62
N SER A 108 -21.75 -11.25 3.50
CA SER A 108 -23.03 -10.74 3.01
C SER A 108 -24.02 -11.88 2.76
N ASP A 109 -23.58 -12.95 2.09
CA ASP A 109 -24.41 -14.13 1.81
C ASP A 109 -24.84 -14.83 3.11
N SER A 110 -23.92 -14.97 4.07
CA SER A 110 -24.21 -15.54 5.39
C SER A 110 -25.25 -14.71 6.14
N VAL A 111 -25.12 -13.38 6.11
CA VAL A 111 -26.09 -12.45 6.73
C VAL A 111 -27.46 -12.57 6.06
N ALA A 112 -27.52 -12.67 4.72
CA ALA A 112 -28.77 -12.85 4.00
C ALA A 112 -29.45 -14.19 4.37
N PHE A 113 -28.67 -15.27 4.48
CA PHE A 113 -29.14 -16.57 4.93
C PHE A 113 -29.69 -16.53 6.35
N PHE A 114 -28.98 -15.91 7.31
CA PHE A 114 -29.52 -15.80 8.67
C PHE A 114 -30.78 -14.93 8.73
N LYS A 115 -30.84 -13.85 7.94
CA LYS A 115 -32.05 -13.02 7.83
C LYS A 115 -33.26 -13.81 7.33
N SER A 116 -33.07 -14.80 6.44
CA SER A 116 -34.19 -15.60 5.93
C SER A 116 -34.69 -16.63 6.96
N ILE A 117 -33.82 -17.16 7.83
CA ILE A 117 -34.19 -18.19 8.82
C ILE A 117 -34.78 -17.59 10.11
N ILE A 118 -34.32 -16.41 10.53
CA ILE A 118 -34.75 -15.77 11.78
C ILE A 118 -36.28 -15.72 11.96
N PRO A 119 -37.09 -15.35 10.94
CA PRO A 119 -38.55 -15.28 11.09
C PRO A 119 -39.19 -16.63 11.42
N ASP A 120 -38.77 -17.70 10.76
CA ASP A 120 -39.31 -19.05 10.98
C ASP A 120 -38.94 -19.55 12.36
N THR A 121 -37.69 -19.34 12.78
CA THR A 121 -37.24 -19.67 14.14
C THR A 121 -38.02 -18.89 15.20
N LYS A 122 -38.25 -17.59 14.99
CA LYS A 122 -39.09 -16.78 15.89
C LYS A 122 -40.51 -17.32 15.99
N LYS A 123 -41.10 -17.74 14.87
CA LYS A 123 -42.44 -18.33 14.84
C LYS A 123 -42.49 -19.66 15.59
N ALA A 124 -41.48 -20.52 15.43
CA ALA A 124 -41.37 -21.77 16.15
C ALA A 124 -41.25 -21.55 17.66
N ILE A 125 -40.43 -20.57 18.10
CA ILE A 125 -40.29 -20.19 19.51
C ILE A 125 -41.63 -19.73 20.09
N ALA A 126 -42.32 -18.78 19.43
CA ALA A 126 -43.61 -18.29 19.91
C ALA A 126 -44.67 -19.41 20.03
N SER A 127 -44.65 -20.38 19.12
CA SER A 127 -45.53 -21.56 19.20
C SER A 127 -45.18 -22.48 20.37
N ALA A 128 -43.89 -22.67 20.65
CA ALA A 128 -43.42 -23.45 21.79
C ALA A 128 -43.78 -22.77 23.11
N GLU A 129 -43.58 -21.46 23.23
CA GLU A 129 -43.97 -20.66 24.41
C GLU A 129 -45.46 -20.79 24.71
N LYS A 130 -46.32 -20.68 23.70
CA LYS A 130 -47.77 -20.89 23.85
C LYS A 130 -48.09 -22.29 24.37
N SER A 131 -47.38 -23.30 23.88
CA SER A 131 -47.61 -24.70 24.26
C SER A 131 -47.16 -24.98 25.69
N ILE A 132 -46.03 -24.39 26.11
CA ILE A 132 -45.54 -24.43 27.49
C ILE A 132 -46.55 -23.78 28.44
N GLY A 133 -47.06 -22.58 28.12
CA GLY A 133 -48.06 -21.90 28.95
C GLY A 133 -49.32 -22.74 29.17
N MET A 134 -49.84 -23.40 28.12
CA MET A 134 -50.97 -24.32 28.27
C MET A 134 -50.67 -25.52 29.18
N LEU A 135 -49.43 -26.00 29.17
CA LEU A 135 -48.99 -27.12 30.00
C LEU A 135 -48.84 -26.69 31.47
N GLU A 136 -48.28 -25.50 31.71
CA GLU A 136 -48.17 -24.90 33.04
C GLU A 136 -49.55 -24.70 33.68
N ASP A 137 -50.55 -24.26 32.91
CA ASP A 137 -51.94 -24.14 33.36
C ASP A 137 -52.51 -25.49 33.81
N LYS A 138 -52.31 -26.54 33.01
CA LYS A 138 -52.74 -27.91 33.36
C LYS A 138 -52.04 -28.42 34.62
N CYS A 139 -50.74 -28.20 34.75
CA CYS A 139 -49.97 -28.58 35.93
C CYS A 139 -50.48 -27.88 37.19
N ARG A 140 -50.82 -26.60 37.10
CA ARG A 140 -51.44 -25.83 38.20
C ARG A 140 -52.78 -26.42 38.61
N HIS A 141 -53.67 -26.71 37.65
CA HIS A 141 -54.95 -27.35 37.95
C HIS A 141 -54.80 -28.72 38.63
N LEU A 142 -53.86 -29.56 38.16
CA LEU A 142 -53.59 -30.85 38.79
C LEU A 142 -53.05 -30.69 40.21
N LYS A 143 -52.19 -29.69 40.44
CA LYS A 143 -51.66 -29.38 41.78
C LYS A 143 -52.77 -28.99 42.76
N ASP A 144 -53.75 -28.22 42.31
CA ASP A 144 -54.91 -27.85 43.13
C ASP A 144 -55.77 -29.08 43.47
N ILE A 145 -56.00 -29.96 42.49
CA ILE A 145 -56.74 -31.22 42.69
C ILE A 145 -56.03 -32.13 43.70
N ILE A 146 -54.71 -32.30 43.57
CA ILE A 146 -53.90 -33.09 44.50
C ILE A 146 -53.99 -32.49 45.91
N SER A 147 -53.79 -31.18 46.04
CA SER A 147 -53.89 -30.48 47.34
C SER A 147 -55.25 -30.68 48.01
N ALA A 148 -56.34 -30.65 47.22
CA ALA A 148 -57.68 -30.91 47.73
C ALA A 148 -57.88 -32.37 48.17
N LYS A 149 -57.32 -33.33 47.43
CA LYS A 149 -57.35 -34.75 47.79
C LYS A 149 -56.53 -35.03 49.04
N ASP A 150 -55.34 -34.44 49.17
CA ASP A 150 -54.49 -34.59 50.35
C ASP A 150 -55.19 -34.11 51.62
N ARG A 151 -55.86 -32.95 51.58
CA ARG A 151 -56.68 -32.46 52.70
C ARG A 151 -57.78 -33.45 53.09
N LYS A 152 -58.48 -34.04 52.10
CA LYS A 152 -59.53 -35.04 52.36
C LYS A 152 -58.96 -36.30 53.00
N ILE A 153 -57.81 -36.78 52.53
CA ILE A 153 -57.13 -37.93 53.11
C ILE A 153 -56.78 -37.65 54.57
N ILE A 154 -56.16 -36.49 54.87
CA ILE A 154 -55.83 -36.08 56.25
C ILE A 154 -57.09 -36.11 57.13
N THR A 155 -58.19 -35.49 56.67
CA THR A 155 -59.46 -35.48 57.42
C THR A 155 -60.00 -36.88 57.69
N LEU A 156 -59.95 -37.78 56.69
CA LEU A 156 -60.39 -39.17 56.86
C LEU A 156 -59.51 -39.93 57.84
N VAL A 157 -58.18 -39.75 57.77
CA VAL A 157 -57.23 -40.36 58.70
C VAL A 157 -57.49 -39.89 60.13
N ASP A 158 -57.69 -38.59 60.33
CA ASP A 158 -58.02 -38.02 61.65
C ASP A 158 -59.32 -38.60 62.21
N GLN A 159 -60.35 -38.78 61.36
CA GLN A 159 -61.61 -39.41 61.76
C GLN A 159 -61.45 -40.88 62.15
N ILE A 160 -60.66 -41.65 61.40
CA ILE A 160 -60.37 -43.06 61.71
C ILE A 160 -59.65 -43.14 63.06
N LEU A 161 -58.61 -42.33 63.27
CA LEU A 161 -57.85 -42.30 64.52
C LEU A 161 -58.73 -41.92 65.72
N PHE A 162 -59.61 -40.93 65.56
CA PHE A 162 -60.58 -40.53 66.57
C PHE A 162 -61.51 -41.68 66.95
N LYS A 163 -62.11 -42.37 65.97
CA LYS A 163 -62.98 -43.53 66.21
C LYS A 163 -62.25 -44.67 66.90
N MET A 164 -61.01 -44.95 66.50
CA MET A 164 -60.19 -46.01 67.10
C MET A 164 -59.81 -45.71 68.55
N LYS A 165 -59.65 -44.44 68.92
CA LYS A 165 -59.37 -44.01 70.30
C LYS A 165 -60.59 -44.08 71.23
N HIS A 166 -61.81 -44.09 70.68
CA HIS A 166 -63.06 -44.10 71.43
C HIS A 166 -63.84 -45.42 71.38
N ASN A 167 -63.39 -46.38 70.57
CA ASN A 167 -63.92 -47.73 70.55
C ASN A 167 -63.06 -48.63 71.46
N ASP A 168 -63.66 -49.16 72.51
CA ASP A 168 -63.08 -50.21 73.35
C ASP A 168 -62.83 -51.47 72.50
N MET A 169 -61.65 -52.07 72.65
CA MET A 169 -61.08 -53.08 71.76
C MET A 169 -61.64 -54.47 72.14
N THR A 170 -62.94 -54.70 71.95
CA THR A 170 -63.63 -55.98 72.28
C THR A 170 -64.44 -56.58 71.13
N ILE A 171 -64.13 -56.24 69.88
CA ILE A 171 -64.74 -56.89 68.71
C ILE A 171 -63.69 -57.78 68.03
N GLU A 172 -63.83 -59.10 68.20
CA GLU A 172 -63.09 -60.12 67.46
C GLU A 172 -63.36 -59.98 65.95
N PRO A 173 -62.34 -60.12 65.08
CA PRO A 173 -62.55 -60.12 63.64
C PRO A 173 -63.26 -61.39 63.19
N GLU A 174 -64.46 -61.25 62.63
CA GLU A 174 -65.24 -62.35 62.08
C GLU A 174 -64.59 -62.88 60.77
N ILE A 175 -63.97 -64.06 60.86
CA ILE A 175 -63.32 -64.71 59.71
C ILE A 175 -64.39 -65.36 58.83
N TYR A 176 -64.72 -64.75 57.70
CA TYR A 176 -65.53 -65.40 56.67
C TYR A 176 -64.67 -66.36 55.83
N SER A 177 -64.97 -67.66 55.92
CA SER A 177 -64.39 -68.68 55.04
C SER A 177 -65.04 -68.61 53.66
N SER A 178 -64.26 -68.20 52.65
CA SER A 178 -64.67 -68.18 51.24
C SER A 178 -64.57 -69.60 50.63
N THR A 179 -65.70 -70.26 50.42
CA THR A 179 -65.83 -71.56 49.74
C THR A 179 -66.04 -71.40 48.22
N HIS A 180 -65.11 -70.74 47.53
CA HIS A 180 -65.06 -70.81 46.07
C HIS A 180 -63.77 -71.51 45.63
N GLU A 181 -63.89 -72.83 45.44
CA GLU A 181 -62.93 -73.62 44.67
C GLU A 181 -62.86 -73.06 43.24
N ARG A 182 -61.68 -72.57 42.88
CA ARG A 182 -61.33 -72.18 41.52
C ARG A 182 -61.19 -73.45 40.68
N LYS A 183 -62.12 -73.69 39.75
CA LYS A 183 -61.91 -74.70 38.68
C LYS A 183 -60.80 -74.19 37.75
N LEU A 184 -59.77 -75.03 37.59
CA LEU A 184 -58.64 -74.86 36.68
C LEU A 184 -59.09 -74.86 35.21
#